data_AF-A0A7J0AH57-F1
#
_entry.id   AF-A0A7J0AH57-F1
#
_cell.length_a   1.000
_cell.length_b   1.000
_cell.length_c   1.000
_cell.angle_alpha   90.00
_cell.angle_beta   90.00
_cell.angle_gamma   90.00
#
_symmetry.space_group_name_H-M   'P 1'
#
loop_
_entity.id
_entity.type
_entity.pdbx_description
1 polymer ?
#
loop_
_entity_poly.entity_id
_entity_poly.type
_entity_poly.pdbx_seq_one_letter_code
_entity_poly.pdbx_strand_id
1 'polypeptide(L)'
;MKYCLISAIAVSVSLFVLPSCSVVQNVTDRFNNMVGKKEQPVVAEKVKPPKKMGTGGTKAVIPDSSTPGTRPTEEELGGGQWNIAAVGDHKIEVEEDIPYVNFQPSTGRFYASDGCNVLNGDYVMRSDGIMTFSNVLSTMKYCPDVEFAPLISAALADGAALASDCNRVGHDTYLYLRDSSGKVQLTLRRHNMEFLNGNWQVTSIDGKPVENDECTVFFDISELKIHGNTGCNFFNGKIYIDPARTNSIDFSDMGTTRVACPNAAQESAMLVALESTTTARSGRDGRVAVLLDSEGNELMTLKRIQNENR
;
A
#
# COMPACT_ATOMS: atom_id res chain seq x y z
N MET A 1 -0.23 -68.07 16.83
CA MET A 1 0.93 -67.14 16.78
C MET A 1 0.66 -66.04 17.79
N LYS A 2 0.92 -66.31 19.07
CA LYS A 2 2.07 -65.85 19.89
C LYS A 2 2.06 -64.34 20.19
N TYR A 3 1.49 -64.02 21.37
CA TYR A 3 1.82 -62.89 22.26
C TYR A 3 3.21 -63.06 22.92
N CYS A 4 3.67 -62.00 23.63
CA CYS A 4 4.84 -61.80 24.54
C CYS A 4 5.92 -60.86 23.96
N LEU A 5 6.60 -59.98 24.69
CA LEU A 5 6.70 -59.67 26.13
C LEU A 5 7.43 -58.30 26.29
N ILE A 6 7.19 -57.65 27.43
CA ILE A 6 7.88 -56.45 27.94
C ILE A 6 9.36 -56.73 28.25
N SER A 7 10.27 -55.78 27.98
CA SER A 7 11.39 -55.49 28.90
C SER A 7 12.01 -54.11 28.67
N ALA A 8 12.23 -53.38 29.75
CA ALA A 8 12.90 -52.09 29.82
C ALA A 8 14.41 -52.28 30.04
N ILE A 9 15.25 -51.49 29.34
CA ILE A 9 16.66 -51.30 29.69
C ILE A 9 17.02 -49.83 29.45
N ALA A 10 17.45 -49.16 30.52
CA ALA A 10 18.01 -47.82 30.52
C ALA A 10 19.52 -47.86 30.23
N VAL A 11 20.04 -47.03 29.34
CA VAL A 11 21.49 -46.76 29.20
C VAL A 11 21.75 -45.30 28.80
N SER A 12 22.35 -44.59 29.75
CA SER A 12 23.26 -43.44 29.71
C SER A 12 23.46 -42.63 28.41
N VAL A 13 23.15 -41.33 28.50
CA VAL A 13 23.62 -40.26 27.60
C VAL A 13 25.06 -39.89 27.99
N SER A 14 26.00 -40.05 27.05
CA SER A 14 27.38 -39.56 27.18
C SER A 14 27.50 -38.18 26.51
N LEU A 15 27.91 -37.19 27.31
CA LEU A 15 28.24 -35.83 26.88
C LEU A 15 29.55 -35.83 26.07
N PHE A 16 29.55 -35.12 24.94
CA PHE A 16 30.78 -34.61 24.32
C PHE A 16 31.05 -33.18 24.81
N VAL A 17 32.24 -32.99 25.39
CA VAL A 17 32.79 -31.72 25.87
C VAL A 17 33.65 -31.10 24.76
N LEU A 18 33.49 -29.80 24.52
CA LEU A 18 34.51 -28.94 23.94
C LEU A 18 34.65 -27.65 24.77
N PRO A 19 35.83 -27.01 24.79
CA PRO A 19 36.37 -26.38 25.99
C PRO A 19 36.07 -24.88 26.15
N SER A 20 36.13 -24.47 27.40
CA SER A 20 35.89 -23.15 27.98
C SER A 20 37.17 -22.32 28.21
N CYS A 21 37.00 -21.00 28.21
CA CYS A 21 37.77 -20.00 29.00
C CYS A 21 36.82 -18.80 29.20
N SER A 22 36.12 -18.70 30.34
CA SER A 22 36.50 -17.99 31.59
C SER A 22 36.55 -16.46 31.45
N VAL A 23 35.60 -15.73 32.06
CA VAL A 23 35.81 -14.76 33.16
C VAL A 23 34.44 -14.43 33.79
N VAL A 24 34.37 -14.52 35.12
CA VAL A 24 33.23 -14.24 36.01
C VAL A 24 33.45 -12.89 36.71
N GLN A 25 32.34 -12.26 37.14
CA GLN A 25 32.20 -11.22 38.19
C GLN A 25 32.56 -9.76 37.86
N ASN A 26 31.51 -8.93 37.69
CA ASN A 26 31.18 -7.77 38.56
C ASN A 26 30.37 -6.71 37.80
N VAL A 27 29.04 -6.82 37.81
CA VAL A 27 28.15 -5.70 37.48
C VAL A 27 27.00 -5.68 38.49
N THR A 28 27.31 -5.34 39.74
CA THR A 28 26.27 -5.02 40.73
C THR A 28 26.65 -3.84 41.65
N ASP A 29 27.71 -3.10 41.30
CA ASP A 29 28.17 -1.93 42.09
C ASP A 29 28.09 -0.58 41.36
N ARG A 30 27.39 -0.49 40.22
CA ARG A 30 27.24 0.79 39.47
C ARG A 30 25.85 1.43 39.52
N PHE A 31 24.94 0.95 40.36
CA PHE A 31 23.59 1.53 40.49
C PHE A 31 23.38 2.49 41.66
N ASN A 32 24.42 2.79 42.47
CA ASN A 32 24.27 3.61 43.68
C ASN A 32 25.04 4.95 43.69
N ASN A 33 25.29 5.57 42.53
CA ASN A 33 25.89 6.91 42.49
C ASN A 33 25.36 7.78 41.33
N MET A 34 24.04 7.94 41.25
CA MET A 34 23.39 9.00 40.46
C MET A 34 22.47 9.85 41.35
N VAL A 35 23.06 10.55 42.32
CA VAL A 35 22.45 11.77 42.88
C VAL A 35 23.56 12.81 43.03
N GLY A 36 23.47 13.87 42.22
CA GLY A 36 24.23 15.09 42.40
C GLY A 36 25.51 15.20 41.58
N LYS A 37 25.40 15.78 40.38
CA LYS A 37 26.35 16.78 39.87
C LYS A 37 25.79 17.52 38.65
N LYS A 38 25.95 18.85 38.68
CA LYS A 38 25.42 19.85 37.75
C LYS A 38 25.99 19.69 36.35
N GLU A 39 25.17 19.95 35.34
CA GLU A 39 25.57 20.04 33.92
C GLU A 39 26.56 21.19 33.67
N GLN A 40 27.60 20.89 32.90
CA GLN A 40 28.45 21.86 32.21
C GLN A 40 28.54 21.46 30.72
N PRO A 41 28.68 22.43 29.80
CA PRO A 41 28.50 22.20 28.37
C PRO A 41 29.72 21.50 27.76
N VAL A 42 29.48 20.43 26.99
CA VAL A 42 30.52 19.74 26.22
C VAL A 42 30.71 20.44 24.88
N VAL A 43 31.88 21.02 24.69
CA VAL A 43 32.38 21.57 23.42
C VAL A 43 32.77 20.42 22.50
N ALA A 44 32.22 20.39 21.28
CA ALA A 44 32.51 19.36 20.29
C ALA A 44 33.93 19.50 19.72
N GLU A 45 34.70 18.42 19.81
CA GLU A 45 36.05 18.30 19.26
C GLU A 45 36.02 18.06 17.74
N LYS A 46 36.89 18.76 17.00
CA LYS A 46 36.95 18.74 15.53
C LYS A 46 37.53 17.41 15.01
N VAL A 47 36.73 16.64 14.28
CA VAL A 47 37.19 15.48 13.51
C VAL A 47 37.71 15.94 12.13
N LYS A 48 38.94 15.53 11.78
CA LYS A 48 39.57 15.79 10.47
C LYS A 48 38.92 14.94 9.36
N PRO A 49 38.78 15.48 8.13
CA PRO A 49 38.12 14.78 7.03
C PRO A 49 39.01 13.66 6.43
N PRO A 50 38.42 12.58 5.89
CA PRO A 50 39.16 11.54 5.20
C PRO A 50 39.69 12.04 3.85
N LYS A 51 40.83 11.47 3.43
CA LYS A 51 41.54 11.79 2.18
C LYS A 51 40.70 11.45 0.94
N LYS A 52 40.80 12.33 -0.07
CA LYS A 52 40.18 12.21 -1.40
C LYS A 52 40.42 10.83 -2.02
N MET A 53 39.34 10.18 -2.46
CA MET A 53 39.38 9.04 -3.36
C MET A 53 38.51 9.36 -4.59
N GLY A 54 39.11 9.15 -5.77
CA GLY A 54 38.63 9.28 -7.15
C GLY A 54 37.26 9.91 -7.43
N THR A 55 37.28 11.03 -8.16
CA THR A 55 36.13 11.54 -8.92
C THR A 55 35.70 10.50 -9.96
N GLY A 56 34.63 9.79 -9.67
CA GLY A 56 33.95 8.86 -10.58
C GLY A 56 32.44 8.89 -10.33
N GLY A 57 31.87 10.09 -10.15
CA GLY A 57 30.43 10.27 -10.17
C GLY A 57 29.99 10.40 -11.63
N THR A 58 29.37 9.36 -12.17
CA THR A 58 28.59 9.50 -13.41
C THR A 58 27.45 10.47 -13.09
N LYS A 59 27.60 11.73 -13.53
CA LYS A 59 26.46 12.62 -13.68
C LYS A 59 25.43 11.88 -14.52
N ALA A 60 24.19 11.79 -14.06
CA ALA A 60 23.09 11.51 -14.97
C ALA A 60 23.04 12.68 -15.96
N VAL A 61 23.64 12.47 -17.13
CA VAL A 61 23.57 13.40 -18.24
C VAL A 61 22.13 13.33 -18.72
N ILE A 62 21.38 14.42 -18.60
CA ILE A 62 20.10 14.57 -19.28
C ILE A 62 20.43 14.51 -20.79
N PRO A 63 20.02 13.47 -21.54
CA PRO A 63 20.40 13.34 -22.92
C PRO A 63 19.60 14.34 -23.77
N ASP A 64 20.28 14.90 -24.77
CA ASP A 64 19.73 15.73 -25.84
C ASP A 64 18.40 15.15 -26.35
N SER A 65 17.38 16.01 -26.47
CA SER A 65 15.95 15.69 -26.54
C SER A 65 15.47 15.18 -27.91
N SER A 66 16.30 14.44 -28.63
CA SER A 66 16.04 14.04 -30.02
C SER A 66 15.62 12.57 -30.21
N THR A 67 15.56 11.78 -29.14
CA THR A 67 15.13 10.36 -29.23
C THR A 67 13.69 10.20 -28.77
N PRO A 68 12.75 9.76 -29.62
CA PRO A 68 11.37 9.53 -29.22
C PRO A 68 11.29 8.47 -28.13
N GLY A 69 10.69 8.83 -27.01
CA GLY A 69 10.29 7.90 -25.97
C GLY A 69 9.26 6.89 -26.44
N THR A 70 9.25 5.71 -25.82
CA THR A 70 8.13 4.77 -25.97
C THR A 70 7.01 5.22 -25.03
N ARG A 71 5.79 5.39 -25.55
CA ARG A 71 4.63 5.66 -24.70
C ARG A 71 4.38 4.46 -23.77
N PRO A 72 4.13 4.69 -22.48
CA PRO A 72 3.82 3.62 -21.55
C PRO A 72 2.50 2.94 -21.93
N THR A 73 2.31 1.71 -21.48
CA THR A 73 1.06 0.96 -21.69
C THR A 73 -0.03 1.43 -20.71
N GLU A 74 -1.28 1.08 -21.01
CA GLU A 74 -2.42 1.30 -20.08
C GLU A 74 -2.23 0.57 -18.75
N GLU A 75 -1.54 -0.56 -18.71
CA GLU A 75 -1.28 -1.28 -17.46
C GLU A 75 -0.23 -0.56 -16.60
N GLU A 76 0.81 -0.01 -17.25
CA GLU A 76 1.95 0.65 -16.59
C GLU A 76 1.57 2.00 -15.96
N LEU A 77 0.86 2.86 -16.68
CA LEU A 77 0.46 4.19 -16.18
C LEU A 77 -1.04 4.47 -16.25
N GLY A 78 -1.78 3.80 -17.14
CA GLY A 78 -3.22 4.02 -17.32
C GLY A 78 -4.07 3.28 -16.28
N GLY A 79 -5.31 2.93 -16.61
CA GLY A 79 -6.11 2.01 -15.79
C GLY A 79 -6.55 2.52 -14.41
N GLY A 80 -6.45 3.82 -14.13
CA GLY A 80 -6.99 4.42 -12.90
C GLY A 80 -6.30 5.72 -12.49
N GLN A 81 -6.88 6.36 -11.47
CA GLN A 81 -6.37 7.59 -10.89
C GLN A 81 -5.15 7.33 -10.00
N TRP A 82 -4.12 8.16 -10.17
CA TRP A 82 -2.98 8.22 -9.27
C TRP A 82 -3.19 9.35 -8.27
N ASN A 83 -3.32 9.03 -7.00
CA ASN A 83 -3.43 10.04 -5.95
C ASN A 83 -2.03 10.52 -5.56
N ILE A 84 -1.86 11.81 -5.31
CA ILE A 84 -0.57 12.38 -4.91
C ILE A 84 -0.47 12.23 -3.39
N ALA A 85 0.32 11.26 -2.94
CA ALA A 85 0.52 10.96 -1.53
C ALA A 85 1.55 11.88 -0.86
N ALA A 86 2.47 12.46 -1.64
CA ALA A 86 3.43 13.44 -1.14
C ALA A 86 3.96 14.36 -2.25
N VAL A 87 4.32 15.58 -1.87
CA VAL A 87 5.08 16.52 -2.70
C VAL A 87 6.37 16.91 -1.98
N GLY A 88 7.51 16.62 -2.61
CA GLY A 88 8.81 16.70 -1.94
C GLY A 88 8.84 15.82 -0.69
N ASP A 89 9.09 16.47 0.45
CA ASP A 89 9.13 15.83 1.78
C ASP A 89 7.82 15.99 2.55
N HIS A 90 6.81 16.67 1.98
CA HIS A 90 5.51 16.92 2.59
C HIS A 90 4.52 15.82 2.22
N LYS A 91 4.09 15.04 3.22
CA LYS A 91 3.00 14.07 3.07
C LYS A 91 1.66 14.77 3.00
N ILE A 92 0.78 14.26 2.14
CA ILE A 92 -0.57 14.81 1.96
C ILE A 92 -1.55 13.86 2.64
N GLU A 93 -2.16 14.32 3.72
CA GLU A 93 -3.09 13.57 4.58
C GLU A 93 -4.41 14.35 4.69
N VAL A 94 -5.06 14.57 3.54
CA VAL A 94 -6.38 15.23 3.46
C VAL A 94 -7.42 14.22 3.01
N GLU A 95 -8.66 14.38 3.48
CA GLU A 95 -9.79 13.51 3.16
C GLU A 95 -10.69 14.08 2.04
N GLU A 96 -10.63 15.39 1.84
CA GLU A 96 -11.35 16.12 0.79
C GLU A 96 -10.34 16.75 -0.19
N ASP A 97 -10.78 16.95 -1.43
CA ASP A 97 -9.99 17.57 -2.50
C ASP A 97 -8.59 16.93 -2.68
N ILE A 98 -8.53 15.61 -2.56
CA ILE A 98 -7.30 14.83 -2.61
C ILE A 98 -6.64 15.04 -3.99
N PRO A 99 -5.40 15.56 -4.04
CA PRO A 99 -4.73 15.83 -5.29
C PRO A 99 -4.44 14.54 -6.05
N TYR A 100 -4.52 14.60 -7.38
CA TYR A 100 -4.42 13.42 -8.23
C TYR A 100 -3.85 13.73 -9.61
N VAL A 101 -3.45 12.69 -10.32
CA VAL A 101 -3.11 12.68 -11.74
C VAL A 101 -3.78 11.48 -12.43
N ASN A 102 -4.43 11.73 -13.54
CA ASN A 102 -4.94 10.74 -14.48
C ASN A 102 -4.09 10.81 -15.75
N PHE A 103 -3.41 9.73 -16.08
CA PHE A 103 -2.66 9.59 -17.33
C PHE A 103 -3.51 8.87 -18.37
N GLN A 104 -3.48 9.34 -19.62
CA GLN A 104 -4.07 8.67 -20.77
C GLN A 104 -2.97 8.23 -21.75
N PRO A 105 -2.39 7.03 -21.59
CA PRO A 105 -1.27 6.58 -22.42
C PRO A 105 -1.57 6.52 -23.92
N SER A 106 -2.80 6.17 -24.30
CA SER A 106 -3.25 6.15 -25.70
C SER A 106 -3.09 7.51 -26.41
N THR A 107 -3.40 8.60 -25.72
CA THR A 107 -3.36 9.96 -26.28
C THR A 107 -2.09 10.74 -25.91
N GLY A 108 -1.42 10.36 -24.81
CA GLY A 108 -0.32 11.11 -24.22
C GLY A 108 -0.79 12.34 -23.44
N ARG A 109 -2.05 12.37 -22.98
CA ARG A 109 -2.60 13.48 -22.18
C ARG A 109 -2.64 13.15 -20.70
N PHE A 110 -2.48 14.17 -19.85
CA PHE A 110 -2.73 14.04 -18.43
C PHE A 110 -3.75 15.08 -17.95
N TYR A 111 -4.46 14.71 -16.89
CA TYR A 111 -5.41 15.56 -16.17
C TYR A 111 -5.13 15.42 -14.69
N ALA A 112 -5.00 16.53 -13.99
CA ALA A 112 -4.60 16.53 -12.59
C ALA A 112 -5.40 17.54 -11.78
N SER A 113 -5.48 17.30 -10.48
CA SER A 113 -5.89 18.27 -9.48
C SER A 113 -4.74 18.44 -8.50
N ASP A 114 -4.36 19.68 -8.21
CA ASP A 114 -3.40 19.98 -7.12
C ASP A 114 -4.10 20.19 -5.76
N GLY A 115 -5.40 19.90 -5.70
CA GLY A 115 -6.28 20.12 -4.53
C GLY A 115 -6.94 21.50 -4.50
N CYS A 116 -6.53 22.43 -5.34
CA CYS A 116 -7.16 23.74 -5.50
C CYS A 116 -7.57 24.01 -6.95
N ASN A 117 -6.67 23.69 -7.87
CA ASN A 117 -6.74 23.94 -9.29
C ASN A 117 -6.71 22.64 -10.09
N VAL A 118 -7.34 22.68 -11.26
CA VAL A 118 -7.25 21.61 -12.25
C VAL A 118 -6.15 21.95 -13.24
N LEU A 119 -5.25 20.99 -13.46
CA LEU A 119 -4.19 21.04 -14.46
C LEU A 119 -4.47 20.03 -15.56
N ASN A 120 -4.09 20.36 -16.79
CA ASN A 120 -4.10 19.40 -17.89
C ASN A 120 -3.03 19.77 -18.92
N GLY A 121 -2.59 18.77 -19.68
CA GLY A 121 -1.60 18.98 -20.72
C GLY A 121 -1.23 17.67 -21.39
N ASP A 122 -0.08 17.70 -22.04
CA ASP A 122 0.53 16.55 -22.67
C ASP A 122 1.70 16.03 -21.83
N TYR A 123 1.96 14.74 -21.90
CA TYR A 123 3.13 14.12 -21.31
C TYR A 123 3.76 13.10 -22.26
N VAL A 124 5.07 12.94 -22.15
CA VAL A 124 5.83 11.90 -22.84
C VAL A 124 6.73 11.21 -21.84
N MET A 125 6.68 9.87 -21.80
CA MET A 125 7.71 9.08 -21.13
C MET A 125 8.80 8.74 -22.15
N ARG A 126 10.03 9.15 -21.87
CA ARG A 126 11.20 8.81 -22.67
C ARG A 126 11.68 7.40 -22.34
N SER A 127 12.39 6.76 -23.28
CA SER A 127 12.96 5.42 -23.10
C SER A 127 14.05 5.35 -22.02
N ASP A 128 14.62 6.49 -21.63
CA ASP A 128 15.53 6.65 -20.50
C ASP A 128 14.80 6.85 -19.15
N GLY A 129 13.47 6.74 -19.14
CA GLY A 129 12.65 6.90 -17.93
C GLY A 129 12.40 8.36 -17.53
N ILE A 130 12.71 9.34 -18.40
CA ILE A 130 12.37 10.74 -18.14
C ILE A 130 10.94 11.03 -18.63
N MET A 131 10.08 11.44 -17.72
CA MET A 131 8.75 11.97 -18.01
C MET A 131 8.82 13.49 -18.22
N THR A 132 8.35 13.97 -19.36
CA THR A 132 8.29 15.40 -19.68
C THR A 132 6.85 15.87 -19.82
N PHE A 133 6.54 17.04 -19.29
CA PHE A 133 5.22 17.68 -19.39
C PHE A 133 5.27 18.89 -20.32
N SER A 134 4.23 19.06 -21.14
CA SER A 134 4.16 20.17 -22.11
C SER A 134 2.72 20.60 -22.36
N ASN A 135 2.54 21.81 -22.89
CA ASN A 135 1.24 22.43 -23.13
C ASN A 135 0.36 22.46 -21.87
N VAL A 136 0.98 22.67 -20.70
CA VAL A 136 0.29 22.59 -19.42
C VAL A 136 -0.54 23.85 -19.18
N LEU A 137 -1.83 23.64 -18.93
CA LEU A 137 -2.79 24.67 -18.55
C LEU A 137 -3.31 24.38 -17.14
N SER A 138 -3.53 25.43 -16.36
CA SER A 138 -4.10 25.35 -15.02
C SER A 138 -5.25 26.35 -14.86
N THR A 139 -6.25 26.00 -14.06
CA THR A 139 -7.11 27.01 -13.46
C THR A 139 -6.31 27.88 -12.50
N MET A 140 -6.76 29.10 -12.23
CA MET A 140 -6.06 30.07 -11.37
C MET A 140 -6.94 30.47 -10.17
N LYS A 141 -7.61 29.49 -9.56
CA LYS A 141 -8.34 29.64 -8.30
C LYS A 141 -7.34 29.89 -7.18
N TYR A 142 -7.68 30.84 -6.31
CA TYR A 142 -6.92 31.10 -5.08
C TYR A 142 -7.50 30.25 -3.94
N CYS A 143 -6.65 29.46 -3.29
CA CYS A 143 -7.00 28.68 -2.09
C CYS A 143 -5.93 28.95 -1.01
N PRO A 144 -6.25 29.74 0.03
CA PRO A 144 -5.27 30.12 1.05
C PRO A 144 -4.82 28.95 1.93
N ASP A 145 -5.65 27.90 2.07
CA ASP A 145 -5.44 26.80 3.01
C ASP A 145 -4.94 25.50 2.34
N VAL A 146 -4.48 25.57 1.08
CA VAL A 146 -3.97 24.41 0.33
C VAL A 146 -2.48 24.62 0.00
N GLU A 147 -1.62 24.42 1.00
CA GLU A 147 -0.18 24.75 0.92
C GLU A 147 0.59 23.89 -0.09
N PHE A 148 0.15 22.65 -0.34
CA PHE A 148 0.81 21.74 -1.28
C PHE A 148 0.47 22.02 -2.75
N ALA A 149 -0.65 22.71 -3.03
CA ALA A 149 -1.09 23.00 -4.40
C ALA A 149 -0.01 23.67 -5.28
N PRO A 150 0.62 24.79 -4.88
CA PRO A 150 1.65 25.42 -5.70
C PRO A 150 2.87 24.53 -5.92
N LEU A 151 3.21 23.64 -4.99
CA LEU A 151 4.33 22.71 -5.12
C LEU A 151 4.04 21.62 -6.15
N ILE A 152 2.81 21.08 -6.14
CA ILE A 152 2.36 20.09 -7.13
C ILE A 152 2.29 20.75 -8.52
N SER A 153 1.69 21.93 -8.61
CA SER A 153 1.63 22.72 -9.85
C SER A 153 3.02 22.97 -10.43
N ALA A 154 4.02 23.28 -9.59
CA ALA A 154 5.40 23.45 -10.03
C ALA A 154 6.05 22.15 -10.53
N ALA A 155 5.77 21.02 -9.89
CA ALA A 155 6.30 19.72 -10.31
C ALA A 155 5.71 19.25 -11.65
N LEU A 156 4.47 19.63 -11.96
CA LEU A 156 3.77 19.32 -13.21
C LEU A 156 3.80 20.47 -14.23
N ALA A 157 4.63 21.49 -14.02
CA ALA A 157 4.65 22.69 -14.84
C ALA A 157 5.05 22.43 -16.30
N ASP A 158 4.71 23.37 -17.19
CA ASP A 158 5.12 23.31 -18.58
C ASP A 158 6.66 23.24 -18.72
N GLY A 159 7.14 22.25 -19.45
CA GLY A 159 8.58 21.98 -19.62
C GLY A 159 9.24 21.21 -18.46
N ALA A 160 8.48 20.81 -17.43
CA ALA A 160 9.01 19.97 -16.36
C ALA A 160 9.48 18.62 -16.92
N ALA A 161 10.64 18.15 -16.43
CA ALA A 161 11.24 16.89 -16.80
C ALA A 161 11.69 16.14 -15.54
N LEU A 162 11.09 14.99 -15.26
CA LEU A 162 11.28 14.23 -14.04
C LEU A 162 11.58 12.76 -14.37
N ALA A 163 12.56 12.18 -13.68
CA ALA A 163 12.81 10.74 -13.77
C ALA A 163 11.69 9.98 -13.06
N SER A 164 11.05 9.05 -13.78
CA SER A 164 9.98 8.20 -13.26
C SER A 164 10.53 6.87 -12.74
N ASP A 165 10.09 6.47 -11.56
CA ASP A 165 10.41 5.18 -10.93
C ASP A 165 9.12 4.56 -10.39
N CYS A 166 8.73 3.41 -10.92
CA CYS A 166 7.47 2.74 -10.57
C CYS A 166 7.75 1.46 -9.80
N ASN A 167 7.23 1.36 -8.58
CA ASN A 167 7.46 0.23 -7.69
C ASN A 167 6.15 -0.23 -7.05
N ARG A 168 5.98 -1.54 -6.91
CA ARG A 168 4.84 -2.13 -6.21
C ARG A 168 5.23 -2.47 -4.77
N VAL A 169 4.46 -1.96 -3.81
CA VAL A 169 4.64 -2.25 -2.37
C VAL A 169 3.32 -2.82 -1.85
N GLY A 170 3.31 -4.11 -1.53
CA GLY A 170 2.06 -4.82 -1.26
C GLY A 170 1.18 -4.87 -2.52
N HIS A 171 -0.07 -4.40 -2.42
CA HIS A 171 -0.97 -4.25 -3.57
C HIS A 171 -0.99 -2.82 -4.13
N ASP A 172 -0.36 -1.86 -3.46
CA ASP A 172 -0.28 -0.51 -3.99
C ASP A 172 0.85 -0.38 -5.02
N THR A 173 0.58 0.37 -6.08
CA THR A 173 1.60 0.80 -7.03
C THR A 173 1.96 2.24 -6.74
N TYR A 174 3.25 2.50 -6.54
CA TYR A 174 3.82 3.83 -6.35
C TYR A 174 4.56 4.27 -7.60
N LEU A 175 4.39 5.53 -7.97
CA LEU A 175 5.16 6.23 -8.98
C LEU A 175 5.88 7.40 -8.30
N TYR A 176 7.21 7.36 -8.32
CA TYR A 176 8.05 8.45 -7.85
C TYR A 176 8.52 9.26 -9.05
N LEU A 177 8.30 10.57 -9.02
CA LEU A 177 8.85 11.51 -10.00
C LEU A 177 9.97 12.31 -9.32
N ARG A 178 11.18 12.23 -9.88
CA ARG A 178 12.40 12.81 -9.30
C ARG A 178 13.00 13.87 -10.19
N ASP A 179 13.56 14.91 -9.61
CA ASP A 179 14.32 15.90 -10.37
C ASP A 179 15.70 15.37 -10.82
N SER A 180 16.46 16.19 -11.53
CA SER A 180 17.79 15.85 -12.04
C SER A 180 18.86 15.61 -10.95
N SER A 181 18.59 16.02 -9.71
CA SER A 181 19.45 15.73 -8.55
C SER A 181 19.09 14.39 -7.88
N GLY A 182 17.99 13.75 -8.32
CA GLY A 182 17.45 12.53 -7.73
C GLY A 182 16.49 12.76 -6.57
N LYS A 183 16.20 14.02 -6.20
CA LYS A 183 15.22 14.34 -5.16
C LYS A 183 13.81 14.03 -5.66
N VAL A 184 13.01 13.34 -4.85
CA VAL A 184 11.59 13.09 -5.15
C VAL A 184 10.84 14.41 -5.11
N GLN A 185 10.15 14.72 -6.20
CA GLN A 185 9.26 15.88 -6.32
C GLN A 185 7.80 15.47 -6.11
N LEU A 186 7.39 14.31 -6.63
CA LEU A 186 6.07 13.75 -6.37
C LEU A 186 6.15 12.27 -6.02
N THR A 187 5.36 11.88 -5.02
CA THR A 187 5.04 10.47 -4.76
C THR A 187 3.58 10.27 -5.08
N LEU A 188 3.31 9.54 -6.15
CA LEU A 188 1.96 9.16 -6.55
C LEU A 188 1.69 7.72 -6.17
N ARG A 189 0.44 7.43 -5.83
CA ARG A 189 -0.05 6.13 -5.41
C ARG A 189 -1.33 5.80 -6.17
N ARG A 190 -1.34 4.64 -6.82
CA ARG A 190 -2.54 4.03 -7.38
C ARG A 190 -2.88 2.82 -6.51
N HIS A 191 -4.06 2.82 -5.91
CA HIS A 191 -4.57 1.63 -5.23
C HIS A 191 -4.86 0.54 -6.28
N ASN A 192 -4.64 -0.72 -5.93
CA ASN A 192 -5.01 -1.85 -6.80
C ASN A 192 -5.98 -2.76 -6.05
N MET A 193 -7.20 -2.26 -5.82
CA MET A 193 -8.29 -3.08 -5.29
C MET A 193 -8.95 -3.93 -6.40
N GLU A 194 -8.50 -3.81 -7.65
CA GLU A 194 -9.06 -4.54 -8.80
C GLU A 194 -8.98 -6.05 -8.62
N PHE A 195 -8.05 -6.56 -7.80
CA PHE A 195 -7.99 -7.98 -7.49
C PHE A 195 -9.28 -8.49 -6.82
N LEU A 196 -10.02 -7.64 -6.10
CA LEU A 196 -11.30 -7.98 -5.47
C LEU A 196 -12.46 -8.02 -6.46
N ASN A 197 -12.34 -7.39 -7.63
CA ASN A 197 -13.45 -7.28 -8.56
C ASN A 197 -13.99 -8.67 -8.95
N GLY A 198 -15.30 -8.87 -8.83
CA GLY A 198 -16.00 -10.12 -9.13
C GLY A 198 -16.58 -10.87 -7.93
N ASN A 199 -16.94 -12.14 -8.17
CA ASN A 199 -17.66 -13.02 -7.23
C ASN A 199 -16.72 -13.84 -6.33
N TRP A 200 -17.07 -13.90 -5.05
CA TRP A 200 -16.34 -14.60 -4.01
C TRP A 200 -17.26 -15.44 -3.13
N GLN A 201 -16.79 -16.62 -2.80
CA GLN A 201 -17.35 -17.50 -1.78
C GLN A 201 -16.77 -17.10 -0.43
N VAL A 202 -17.61 -16.94 0.59
CA VAL A 202 -17.16 -16.78 1.97
C VAL A 202 -16.78 -18.14 2.54
N THR A 203 -15.56 -18.24 3.06
CA THR A 203 -15.02 -19.51 3.59
C THR A 203 -14.77 -19.46 5.10
N SER A 204 -14.61 -18.26 5.67
CA SER A 204 -14.45 -18.05 7.10
C SER A 204 -14.90 -16.66 7.50
N ILE A 205 -15.52 -16.53 8.67
CA ILE A 205 -15.86 -15.27 9.34
C ILE A 205 -15.36 -15.35 10.78
N ASP A 206 -14.56 -14.38 11.22
CA ASP A 206 -14.01 -14.32 12.59
C ASP A 206 -13.33 -15.65 12.99
N GLY A 207 -12.51 -16.19 12.09
CA GLY A 207 -11.81 -17.47 12.24
C GLY A 207 -12.70 -18.73 12.24
N LYS A 208 -14.03 -18.60 12.14
CA LYS A 208 -14.96 -19.74 12.07
C LYS A 208 -15.24 -20.13 10.62
N PRO A 209 -15.06 -21.41 10.25
CA PRO A 209 -15.41 -21.89 8.91
C PRO A 209 -16.87 -21.64 8.57
N VAL A 210 -17.13 -21.26 7.32
CA VAL A 210 -18.47 -21.13 6.75
C VAL A 210 -18.68 -22.25 5.75
N GLU A 211 -19.55 -23.20 6.09
CA GLU A 211 -19.94 -24.32 5.23
C GLU A 211 -21.30 -24.04 4.57
N ASN A 212 -21.40 -22.92 3.87
CA ASN A 212 -22.60 -22.51 3.14
C ASN A 212 -22.23 -21.87 1.80
N ASP A 213 -22.43 -22.62 0.72
CA ASP A 213 -22.12 -22.19 -0.65
C ASP A 213 -23.00 -21.03 -1.16
N GLU A 214 -24.09 -20.70 -0.46
CA GLU A 214 -24.88 -19.50 -0.76
C GLU A 214 -24.27 -18.22 -0.16
N CYS A 215 -23.35 -18.36 0.81
CA CYS A 215 -22.69 -17.25 1.47
C CYS A 215 -21.63 -16.62 0.56
N THR A 216 -21.98 -15.52 -0.11
CA THR A 216 -21.21 -14.96 -1.21
C THR A 216 -21.10 -13.44 -1.13
N VAL A 217 -20.05 -12.90 -1.74
CA VAL A 217 -19.81 -11.46 -1.89
C VAL A 217 -19.39 -11.17 -3.32
N PHE A 218 -19.99 -10.16 -3.94
CA PHE A 218 -19.57 -9.57 -5.19
C PHE A 218 -19.09 -8.15 -4.94
N PHE A 219 -17.86 -7.86 -5.37
CA PHE A 219 -17.33 -6.51 -5.41
C PHE A 219 -17.38 -6.01 -6.84
N ASP A 220 -18.01 -4.85 -7.03
CA ASP A 220 -17.89 -4.04 -8.24
C ASP A 220 -16.99 -2.85 -7.91
N ILE A 221 -15.69 -3.02 -8.17
CA ILE A 221 -14.71 -1.97 -7.87
C ILE A 221 -14.91 -0.77 -8.79
N SER A 222 -15.38 -0.99 -10.02
CA SER A 222 -15.61 0.05 -11.02
C SER A 222 -16.82 0.93 -10.68
N GLU A 223 -17.89 0.35 -10.16
CA GLU A 223 -19.10 1.07 -9.75
C GLU A 223 -19.11 1.45 -8.27
N LEU A 224 -18.07 1.08 -7.51
CA LEU A 224 -17.96 1.27 -6.07
C LEU A 224 -19.16 0.68 -5.30
N LYS A 225 -19.56 -0.53 -5.67
CA LYS A 225 -20.70 -1.24 -5.06
C LYS A 225 -20.28 -2.60 -4.53
N ILE A 226 -20.92 -3.00 -3.45
CA ILE A 226 -20.82 -4.34 -2.89
C ILE A 226 -22.22 -4.93 -2.77
N HIS A 227 -22.37 -6.21 -3.10
CA HIS A 227 -23.59 -6.95 -2.84
C HIS A 227 -23.30 -8.43 -2.65
N GLY A 228 -24.27 -9.20 -2.20
CA GLY A 228 -24.08 -10.63 -2.01
C GLY A 228 -25.20 -11.26 -1.22
N ASN A 229 -24.92 -12.44 -0.67
CA ASN A 229 -25.85 -13.20 0.15
C ASN A 229 -25.13 -13.65 1.43
N THR A 230 -25.74 -13.43 2.59
CA THR A 230 -25.21 -13.83 3.90
C THR A 230 -25.30 -15.34 4.16
N GLY A 231 -25.80 -16.10 3.20
CA GLY A 231 -26.23 -17.48 3.31
C GLY A 231 -27.72 -17.61 3.69
N CYS A 232 -28.46 -16.50 3.72
CA CYS A 232 -29.89 -16.45 3.98
C CYS A 232 -30.55 -15.19 3.38
N ASN A 233 -29.99 -14.00 3.66
CA ASN A 233 -30.49 -12.73 3.14
C ASN A 233 -29.53 -12.14 2.11
N PHE A 234 -30.09 -11.42 1.15
CA PHE A 234 -29.30 -10.60 0.26
C PHE A 234 -28.90 -9.31 0.95
N PHE A 235 -27.70 -8.83 0.63
CA PHE A 235 -27.24 -7.51 1.06
C PHE A 235 -26.70 -6.70 -0.10
N ASN A 236 -26.69 -5.39 0.06
CA ASN A 236 -26.08 -4.43 -0.85
C ASN A 236 -25.47 -3.29 -0.04
N GLY A 237 -24.50 -2.59 -0.62
CA GLY A 237 -23.87 -1.42 -0.03
C GLY A 237 -22.95 -0.72 -1.01
N LYS A 238 -22.16 0.21 -0.50
CA LYS A 238 -21.17 1.00 -1.24
C LYS A 238 -19.76 0.64 -0.80
N ILE A 239 -18.83 0.76 -1.73
CA ILE A 239 -17.40 0.66 -1.48
C ILE A 239 -16.83 2.07 -1.43
N TYR A 240 -16.01 2.35 -0.42
CA TYR A 240 -15.11 3.49 -0.41
C TYR A 240 -13.67 3.00 -0.42
N ILE A 241 -12.83 3.59 -1.26
CA ILE A 241 -11.40 3.30 -1.29
C ILE A 241 -10.69 4.60 -0.94
N ASP A 242 -10.10 4.63 0.24
CA ASP A 242 -9.39 5.78 0.74
C ASP A 242 -8.01 5.88 0.06
N PRO A 243 -7.78 6.92 -0.75
CA PRO A 243 -6.51 7.09 -1.44
C PRO A 243 -5.34 7.45 -0.51
N ALA A 244 -5.61 7.91 0.73
CA ALA A 244 -4.60 8.19 1.73
C ALA A 244 -4.14 6.92 2.48
N ARG A 245 -4.96 5.87 2.54
CA ARG A 245 -4.67 4.64 3.31
C ARG A 245 -4.30 3.43 2.44
N THR A 246 -3.18 2.79 2.75
CA THR A 246 -2.68 1.58 2.05
C THR A 246 -3.66 0.42 2.15
N ASN A 247 -3.92 -0.24 1.01
CA ASN A 247 -4.88 -1.34 0.89
C ASN A 247 -6.29 -1.05 1.44
N SER A 248 -6.69 0.22 1.50
CA SER A 248 -7.98 0.62 2.05
C SER A 248 -9.14 0.05 1.24
N ILE A 249 -10.12 -0.46 1.98
CA ILE A 249 -11.46 -0.68 1.49
C ILE A 249 -12.42 -0.59 2.66
N ASP A 250 -13.42 0.26 2.56
CA ASP A 250 -14.47 0.41 3.57
C ASP A 250 -15.83 0.16 2.90
N PHE A 251 -16.76 -0.40 3.68
CA PHE A 251 -18.12 -0.65 3.22
C PHE A 251 -19.11 0.20 4.01
N SER A 252 -20.02 0.84 3.29
CA SER A 252 -21.03 1.73 3.88
C SER A 252 -22.39 1.55 3.22
N ASP A 253 -23.42 2.18 3.80
CA ASP A 253 -24.81 2.11 3.33
C ASP A 253 -25.31 0.66 3.14
N MET A 254 -24.94 -0.21 4.09
CA MET A 254 -25.28 -1.63 4.06
C MET A 254 -26.78 -1.82 4.32
N GLY A 255 -27.48 -2.38 3.33
CA GLY A 255 -28.89 -2.79 3.42
C GLY A 255 -29.02 -4.29 3.25
N THR A 256 -29.99 -4.90 3.96
CA THR A 256 -30.29 -6.33 3.85
C THR A 256 -31.77 -6.59 3.64
N THR A 257 -32.10 -7.70 2.97
CA THR A 257 -33.44 -8.29 3.07
C THR A 257 -33.67 -8.82 4.49
N ARG A 258 -34.93 -9.04 4.86
CA ARG A 258 -35.29 -9.59 6.17
C ARG A 258 -36.26 -10.76 6.02
N VAL A 259 -35.70 -11.96 5.86
CA VAL A 259 -36.44 -13.22 6.01
C VAL A 259 -36.00 -13.95 7.28
N ALA A 260 -36.80 -14.91 7.74
CA ALA A 260 -36.47 -15.71 8.91
C ALA A 260 -35.32 -16.69 8.58
N CYS A 261 -34.18 -16.54 9.26
CA CYS A 261 -32.97 -17.30 8.99
C CYS A 261 -32.71 -18.38 10.04
N PRO A 262 -32.44 -19.64 9.63
CA PRO A 262 -32.01 -20.69 10.55
C PRO A 262 -30.67 -20.39 11.25
N ASN A 263 -29.78 -19.62 10.61
CA ASN A 263 -28.46 -19.26 11.13
C ASN A 263 -28.25 -17.74 11.21
N ALA A 264 -29.06 -17.07 12.02
CA ALA A 264 -28.98 -15.62 12.22
C ALA A 264 -27.63 -15.14 12.84
N ALA A 265 -26.93 -16.02 13.57
CA ALA A 265 -25.64 -15.71 14.17
C ALA A 265 -24.54 -15.54 13.11
N GLN A 266 -24.47 -16.42 12.11
CA GLN A 266 -23.54 -16.30 10.99
C GLN A 266 -23.81 -15.03 10.17
N GLU A 267 -25.08 -14.77 9.87
CA GLU A 267 -25.48 -13.55 9.15
C GLU A 267 -25.01 -12.29 9.89
N SER A 268 -25.30 -12.20 11.19
CA SER A 268 -24.91 -11.05 12.01
C SER A 268 -23.38 -10.89 12.04
N ALA A 269 -22.64 -11.99 12.20
CA ALA A 269 -21.18 -11.97 12.17
C ALA A 269 -20.64 -11.51 10.82
N MET A 270 -21.26 -11.92 9.71
CA MET A 270 -20.86 -11.48 8.37
C MET A 270 -21.05 -9.97 8.18
N LEU A 271 -22.19 -9.43 8.59
CA LEU A 271 -22.48 -7.99 8.45
C LEU A 271 -21.52 -7.16 9.31
N VAL A 272 -21.26 -7.58 10.55
CA VAL A 272 -20.27 -6.93 11.42
C VAL A 272 -18.87 -6.99 10.81
N ALA A 273 -18.47 -8.13 10.25
CA ALA A 273 -17.18 -8.26 9.57
C ALA A 273 -17.07 -7.34 8.35
N LEU A 274 -18.13 -7.19 7.55
CA LEU A 274 -18.16 -6.23 6.45
C LEU A 274 -18.05 -4.79 6.97
N GLU A 275 -18.89 -4.39 7.94
CA GLU A 275 -18.85 -3.03 8.51
C GLU A 275 -17.52 -2.68 9.20
N SER A 276 -16.82 -3.68 9.75
CA SER A 276 -15.53 -3.49 10.43
C SER A 276 -14.33 -3.56 9.49
N THR A 277 -14.54 -3.91 8.21
CA THR A 277 -13.45 -4.02 7.23
C THR A 277 -12.90 -2.62 6.94
N THR A 278 -11.57 -2.50 6.99
CA THR A 278 -10.87 -1.27 6.61
C THR A 278 -9.78 -1.50 5.58
N THR A 279 -9.28 -2.74 5.46
CA THR A 279 -8.29 -3.12 4.46
C THR A 279 -8.54 -4.50 3.89
N ALA A 280 -8.00 -4.76 2.69
CA ALA A 280 -8.03 -6.07 2.06
C ALA A 280 -6.68 -6.47 1.49
N ARG A 281 -6.37 -7.77 1.56
CA ARG A 281 -5.17 -8.35 0.98
C ARG A 281 -5.50 -9.54 0.09
N SER A 282 -4.73 -9.70 -0.99
CA SER A 282 -4.78 -10.90 -1.81
C SER A 282 -3.90 -12.01 -1.24
N GLY A 283 -4.32 -13.25 -1.43
CA GLY A 283 -3.48 -14.44 -1.26
C GLY A 283 -2.42 -14.55 -2.36
N ARG A 284 -1.56 -15.56 -2.26
CA ARG A 284 -0.39 -15.75 -3.15
C ARG A 284 -0.74 -15.89 -4.65
N ASP A 285 -1.94 -16.34 -4.98
CA ASP A 285 -2.37 -16.68 -6.35
C ASP A 285 -3.56 -15.86 -6.85
N GLY A 286 -3.98 -14.82 -6.12
CA GLY A 286 -5.15 -14.02 -6.48
C GLY A 286 -6.50 -14.74 -6.32
N ARG A 287 -6.52 -15.98 -5.81
CA ARG A 287 -7.75 -16.77 -5.64
C ARG A 287 -8.32 -16.69 -4.23
N VAL A 288 -7.57 -16.11 -3.31
CA VAL A 288 -7.97 -15.86 -1.93
C VAL A 288 -7.91 -14.36 -1.69
N ALA A 289 -8.92 -13.83 -1.01
CA ALA A 289 -8.90 -12.48 -0.45
C ALA A 289 -9.17 -12.55 1.05
N VAL A 290 -8.54 -11.67 1.80
CA VAL A 290 -8.75 -11.55 3.25
C VAL A 290 -9.10 -10.12 3.57
N LEU A 291 -10.24 -9.94 4.25
CA LEU A 291 -10.71 -8.67 4.77
C LEU A 291 -10.24 -8.53 6.22
N LEU A 292 -9.75 -7.34 6.56
CA LEU A 292 -9.06 -7.06 7.82
C LEU A 292 -9.67 -5.81 8.49
N ASP A 293 -9.67 -5.80 9.82
CA ASP A 293 -10.01 -4.61 10.59
C ASP A 293 -8.86 -3.58 10.61
N SER A 294 -9.06 -2.47 11.31
CA SER A 294 -8.08 -1.39 11.45
C SER A 294 -6.82 -1.78 12.24
N GLU A 295 -6.87 -2.87 13.02
CA GLU A 295 -5.73 -3.40 13.78
C GLU A 295 -4.96 -4.45 12.96
N GLY A 296 -5.49 -4.86 11.82
CA GLY A 296 -4.94 -5.90 10.95
C GLY A 296 -5.36 -7.32 11.32
N ASN A 297 -6.41 -7.49 12.13
CA ASN A 297 -6.98 -8.80 12.43
C ASN A 297 -7.85 -9.30 11.27
N GLU A 298 -7.84 -10.61 11.03
CA GLU A 298 -8.64 -11.24 9.97
C GLU A 298 -10.12 -11.32 10.35
N LEU A 299 -10.96 -10.61 9.60
CA LEU A 299 -12.41 -10.63 9.76
C LEU A 299 -13.06 -11.67 8.86
N MET A 300 -12.62 -11.78 7.61
CA MET A 300 -13.25 -12.65 6.63
C MET A 300 -12.24 -13.19 5.62
N THR A 301 -12.34 -14.48 5.29
CA THR A 301 -11.57 -15.11 4.21
C THR A 301 -12.49 -15.52 3.08
N LEU A 302 -12.13 -15.11 1.88
CA LEU A 302 -12.89 -15.26 0.65
C LEU A 302 -12.12 -16.12 -0.35
N LYS A 303 -12.83 -16.96 -1.09
CA LYS A 303 -12.28 -17.75 -2.19
C LYS A 303 -12.98 -17.38 -3.49
N ARG A 304 -12.21 -17.12 -4.54
CA ARG A 304 -12.75 -16.73 -5.84
C ARG A 304 -13.61 -17.85 -6.41
N ILE A 305 -14.85 -17.53 -6.80
CA ILE A 305 -15.72 -18.50 -7.48
C ILE A 305 -15.20 -18.62 -8.91
N GLN A 306 -14.63 -19.78 -9.24
CA GLN A 306 -14.26 -20.08 -10.62
C GLN A 306 -15.55 -20.34 -11.38
N ASN A 307 -15.84 -19.53 -12.40
CA ASN A 307 -16.81 -19.95 -13.40
C ASN A 307 -16.15 -21.11 -14.16
N GLU A 308 -16.46 -22.35 -13.78
CA GLU A 308 -16.25 -23.48 -14.68
C GLU A 308 -17.13 -23.21 -15.90
N ASN A 309 -16.49 -23.00 -17.05
CA ASN A 309 -17.13 -22.68 -18.33
C ASN A 309 -18.43 -23.47 -18.51
N ARG A 310 -19.55 -22.75 -18.59
CA ARG A 310 -20.81 -23.28 -19.10
C ARG A 310 -20.94 -23.00 -20.59
#